data_AF-A0A1M6SM54-F1
#
_entry.id   AF-A0A1M6SM54-F1
#
_cell.length_a   1.000
_cell.length_b   1.000
_cell.length_c   1.000
_cell.angle_alpha   90.00
_cell.angle_beta   90.00
_cell.angle_gamma   90.00
#
_symmetry.space_group_name_H-M   'P 1'
#
loop_
_entity.id
_entity.type
_entity.pdbx_description
1 polymer ?
#
loop_
_entity_poly.entity_id
_entity_poly.type
_entity_poly.pdbx_seq_one_letter_code
_entity_poly.pdbx_strand_id
1 'polypeptide(L)'
;MNFKNIFLGIILMSSSQFVNGQFLAASDTSESSVRKYKNIINSNKEIVDFIEYSLAQKGLPRHLRNLALIESHFDRNITSGAGAVGVWQFMTSHANQYGLSEQNRNDLYKSTKVAVVSLSNLYKKYNNWVTVVAAYNCGEGNVAKAMQAANSTQYHIFSKYLPEETINHVKKYLNACYATGELQSVLSNYNSSRMNTVFFTEGGTGSRKNDESLSETEINAGFNLTIIADELKINVDKILAWNPGIENELEEKGESSFYLPVDLMPDFLLRKNKILTRSIKEGRKAN
;
A
#
# COMPACT_ATOMS: atom_id res chain seq x y z
N MET A 1 48.93 -6.22 45.31
CA MET A 1 48.73 -5.34 44.14
C MET A 1 48.23 -6.22 43.00
N ASN A 2 46.93 -6.29 42.76
CA ASN A 2 46.09 -5.41 41.93
C ASN A 2 46.38 -5.42 40.42
N PHE A 3 45.39 -5.98 39.70
CA PHE A 3 44.74 -5.52 38.47
C PHE A 3 45.41 -5.66 37.09
N LYS A 4 44.77 -6.50 36.24
CA LYS A 4 44.12 -6.20 34.93
C LYS A 4 44.24 -7.45 34.04
N ASN A 5 43.31 -7.87 33.21
CA ASN A 5 41.89 -7.62 32.95
C ASN A 5 41.56 -8.61 31.81
N ILE A 6 40.61 -9.52 32.00
CA ILE A 6 40.14 -10.44 30.96
C ILE A 6 39.21 -9.64 30.04
N PHE A 7 39.60 -9.43 28.77
CA PHE A 7 38.70 -8.91 27.75
C PHE A 7 37.98 -10.08 27.08
N LEU A 8 36.82 -10.43 27.63
CA LEU A 8 35.84 -11.27 26.96
C LEU A 8 35.08 -10.38 25.99
N GLY A 9 35.31 -10.54 24.69
CA GLY A 9 34.59 -9.83 23.65
C GLY A 9 33.12 -10.27 23.64
N ILE A 10 32.23 -9.42 24.16
CA ILE A 10 30.78 -9.56 23.99
C ILE A 10 30.47 -9.17 22.55
N ILE A 11 30.23 -10.17 21.70
CA ILE A 11 29.60 -9.97 20.40
C ILE A 11 28.15 -9.54 20.70
N LEU A 12 27.92 -8.23 20.61
CA LEU A 12 26.59 -7.65 20.49
C LEU A 12 25.99 -8.19 19.19
N MET A 13 25.22 -9.27 19.27
CA MET A 13 24.24 -9.60 18.24
C MET A 13 23.20 -8.49 18.26
N SER A 14 23.38 -7.50 17.39
CA SER A 14 22.28 -6.64 16.97
C SER A 14 21.27 -7.56 16.29
N SER A 15 20.22 -7.94 17.01
CA SER A 15 19.03 -8.51 16.42
C SER A 15 18.40 -7.45 15.54
N SER A 16 18.82 -7.39 14.28
CA SER A 16 18.05 -6.77 13.23
C SER A 16 16.74 -7.56 13.13
N GLN A 17 15.73 -7.11 13.85
CA GLN A 17 14.37 -7.57 13.64
C GLN A 17 14.00 -7.21 12.21
N PHE A 18 14.08 -8.17 11.32
CA PHE A 18 13.37 -8.12 10.06
C PHE A 18 11.88 -8.10 10.40
N VAL A 19 11.29 -6.90 10.43
CA VAL A 19 9.83 -6.74 10.49
C VAL A 19 9.28 -7.06 9.11
N ASN A 20 9.26 -8.34 8.76
CA ASN A 20 8.62 -8.82 7.54
C ASN A 20 7.32 -9.54 7.95
N GLY A 21 6.24 -8.77 8.01
CA GLY A 21 4.89 -9.23 8.32
C GLY A 21 3.90 -8.11 8.01
N GLN A 22 3.26 -8.16 6.84
CA GLN A 22 2.16 -7.32 6.35
C GLN A 22 1.86 -6.03 7.16
N PHE A 23 2.66 -4.98 6.97
CA PHE A 23 2.43 -3.69 7.64
C PHE A 23 1.03 -3.11 7.37
N LEU A 24 0.46 -3.38 6.19
CA LEU A 24 -0.91 -3.05 5.84
C LEU A 24 -1.76 -4.32 5.80
N ALA A 25 -2.41 -4.61 6.93
CA ALA A 25 -3.46 -5.59 7.05
C ALA A 25 -4.64 -4.98 7.81
N ALA A 26 -5.82 -5.59 7.69
CA ALA A 26 -6.91 -5.28 8.60
C ALA A 26 -6.50 -5.68 10.02
N SER A 27 -6.56 -4.72 10.95
CA SER A 27 -6.20 -4.93 12.34
C SER A 27 -7.32 -5.60 13.15
N ASP A 28 -8.56 -5.52 12.67
CA ASP A 28 -9.73 -6.16 13.27
C ASP A 28 -10.56 -6.84 12.18
N THR A 29 -10.50 -8.17 12.19
CA THR A 29 -11.20 -9.07 11.27
C THR A 29 -12.27 -9.90 11.97
N SER A 30 -12.64 -9.52 13.20
CA SER A 30 -13.62 -10.26 14.02
C SER A 30 -15.01 -10.26 13.38
N GLU A 31 -15.76 -11.35 13.57
CA GLU A 31 -17.12 -11.46 13.02
C GLU A 31 -18.05 -10.36 13.52
N SER A 32 -17.89 -9.92 14.77
CA SER A 32 -18.68 -8.83 15.35
C SER A 32 -18.41 -7.51 14.65
N SER A 33 -17.14 -7.19 14.36
CA SER A 33 -16.74 -6.00 13.61
C SER A 33 -17.23 -6.04 12.17
N VAL A 34 -17.07 -7.17 11.48
CA VAL A 34 -17.59 -7.38 10.12
C VAL A 34 -19.11 -7.20 10.09
N ARG A 35 -19.83 -7.80 11.05
CA ARG A 35 -21.28 -7.68 11.17
C ARG A 35 -21.69 -6.23 11.44
N LYS A 36 -20.98 -5.52 12.30
CA LYS A 36 -21.22 -4.08 12.57
C LYS A 36 -21.16 -3.25 11.29
N TYR A 37 -20.08 -3.34 10.51
CA TYR A 37 -19.95 -2.58 9.26
C TYR A 37 -21.05 -2.93 8.25
N LYS A 38 -21.32 -4.22 8.06
CA LYS A 38 -22.39 -4.68 7.15
C LYS A 38 -23.77 -4.18 7.59
N ASN A 39 -24.08 -4.21 8.88
CA ASN A 39 -25.34 -3.71 9.40
C ASN A 39 -25.51 -2.22 9.14
N ILE A 40 -24.47 -1.42 9.36
CA ILE A 40 -24.52 0.03 9.11
C ILE A 40 -24.74 0.32 7.63
N ILE A 41 -24.04 -0.39 6.73
CA ILE A 41 -24.25 -0.27 5.28
C ILE A 41 -25.68 -0.64 4.90
N ASN A 42 -26.18 -1.79 5.37
CA ASN A 42 -27.50 -2.29 5.04
C ASN A 42 -28.62 -1.35 5.53
N SER A 43 -28.47 -0.79 6.74
CA SER A 43 -29.42 0.19 7.30
C SER A 43 -29.42 1.54 6.57
N ASN A 44 -28.38 1.85 5.80
CA ASN A 44 -28.22 3.11 5.07
C ASN A 44 -28.17 2.91 3.55
N LYS A 45 -28.82 1.85 3.05
CA LYS A 45 -28.69 1.38 1.65
C LYS A 45 -28.87 2.49 0.61
N GLU A 46 -29.89 3.34 0.75
CA GLU A 46 -30.15 4.42 -0.23
C GLU A 46 -29.00 5.44 -0.31
N ILE A 47 -28.44 5.82 0.84
CA ILE A 47 -27.29 6.75 0.92
C ILE A 47 -26.05 6.06 0.32
N VAL A 48 -25.84 4.79 0.65
CA VAL A 48 -24.72 3.99 0.15
C VAL A 48 -24.80 3.87 -1.37
N ASP A 49 -25.95 3.48 -1.92
CA ASP A 49 -26.16 3.33 -3.36
C ASP A 49 -25.91 4.66 -4.09
N PHE A 50 -26.37 5.78 -3.53
CA PHE A 50 -26.11 7.11 -4.09
C PHE A 50 -24.60 7.46 -4.09
N ILE A 51 -23.89 7.17 -3.00
CA ILE A 51 -22.44 7.38 -2.92
C ILE A 51 -21.70 6.51 -3.93
N GLU A 52 -22.01 5.21 -3.99
CA GLU A 52 -21.38 4.29 -4.94
C GLU A 52 -21.65 4.68 -6.39
N TYR A 53 -22.87 5.08 -6.71
CA TYR A 53 -23.22 5.62 -8.02
C TYR A 53 -22.37 6.86 -8.34
N SER A 54 -22.28 7.81 -7.40
CA SER A 54 -21.51 9.05 -7.59
C SER A 54 -20.01 8.80 -7.79
N LEU A 55 -19.45 7.83 -7.08
CA LEU A 55 -18.06 7.37 -7.25
C LEU A 55 -17.86 6.75 -8.64
N ALA A 56 -18.76 5.84 -9.05
CA ALA A 56 -18.68 5.16 -10.33
C ALA A 56 -18.75 6.13 -11.53
N GLN A 57 -19.56 7.19 -11.45
CA GLN A 57 -19.65 8.24 -12.47
C GLN A 57 -18.31 8.97 -12.73
N LYS A 58 -17.34 8.88 -11.81
CA LYS A 58 -15.99 9.44 -11.95
C LYS A 58 -14.89 8.39 -12.02
N GLY A 59 -15.25 7.11 -12.23
CA GLY A 59 -14.30 6.00 -12.28
C GLY A 59 -13.59 5.74 -10.95
N LEU A 60 -14.16 6.20 -9.84
CA LEU A 60 -13.63 5.96 -8.50
C LEU A 60 -14.14 4.62 -7.96
N PRO A 61 -13.30 3.88 -7.21
CA PRO A 61 -13.69 2.57 -6.71
C PRO A 61 -14.73 2.67 -5.58
N ARG A 62 -15.68 1.74 -5.57
CA ARG A 62 -16.79 1.71 -4.61
C ARG A 62 -16.35 1.65 -3.15
N HIS A 63 -15.17 1.07 -2.85
CA HIS A 63 -14.66 0.96 -1.48
C HIS A 63 -14.42 2.34 -0.82
N LEU A 64 -14.39 3.44 -1.58
CA LEU A 64 -14.31 4.79 -1.02
C LEU A 64 -15.55 5.21 -0.23
N ARG A 65 -16.70 4.55 -0.40
CA ARG A 65 -17.86 4.71 0.50
C ARG A 65 -17.49 4.43 1.96
N ASN A 66 -16.46 3.61 2.18
CA ASN A 66 -16.02 3.25 3.52
C ASN A 66 -15.42 4.44 4.28
N LEU A 67 -15.04 5.54 3.61
CA LEU A 67 -14.71 6.81 4.27
C LEU A 67 -15.95 7.38 4.97
N ALA A 68 -17.07 7.54 4.24
CA ALA A 68 -18.33 7.98 4.84
C ALA A 68 -18.81 7.04 5.98
N LEU A 69 -18.58 5.74 5.83
CA LEU A 69 -18.87 4.75 6.88
C LEU A 69 -18.09 5.01 8.17
N ILE A 70 -16.77 5.22 8.09
CA ILE A 70 -15.93 5.38 9.29
C ILE A 70 -15.96 6.81 9.86
N GLU A 71 -16.33 7.80 9.05
CA GLU A 71 -16.45 9.20 9.45
C GLU A 71 -17.75 9.48 10.21
N SER A 72 -18.87 8.99 9.70
CA SER A 72 -20.20 9.39 10.19
C SER A 72 -21.17 8.23 10.37
N HIS A 73 -20.81 7.01 9.95
CA HIS A 73 -21.78 5.92 9.76
C HIS A 73 -22.94 6.32 8.84
N PHE A 74 -22.65 7.18 7.85
CA PHE A 74 -23.60 7.80 6.93
C PHE A 74 -24.59 8.80 7.56
N ASP A 75 -24.35 9.24 8.81
CA ASP A 75 -25.16 10.26 9.46
C ASP A 75 -24.87 11.66 8.86
N ARG A 76 -25.92 12.33 8.40
CA ARG A 76 -25.87 13.66 7.81
C ARG A 76 -25.81 14.77 8.85
N ASN A 77 -26.24 14.51 10.08
CA ASN A 77 -26.43 15.53 11.11
C ASN A 77 -25.29 15.54 12.13
N ILE A 78 -24.33 14.63 12.02
CA ILE A 78 -23.21 14.54 12.95
C ILE A 78 -22.23 15.70 12.75
N THR A 79 -21.85 16.30 13.87
CA THR A 79 -20.79 17.32 13.95
C THR A 79 -19.74 16.85 14.95
N SER A 80 -18.48 16.77 14.53
CA SER A 80 -17.38 16.40 15.43
C SER A 80 -17.06 17.54 16.40
N GLY A 81 -16.37 17.23 17.50
CA GLY A 81 -15.90 18.26 18.44
C GLY A 81 -14.95 19.29 17.82
N ALA A 82 -14.29 18.93 16.70
CA ALA A 82 -13.44 19.84 15.93
C ALA A 82 -14.22 20.65 14.87
N GLY A 83 -15.52 20.39 14.68
CA GLY A 83 -16.38 21.11 13.74
C GLY A 83 -16.48 20.50 12.34
N ALA A 84 -16.10 19.23 12.16
CA ALA A 84 -16.35 18.48 10.93
C ALA A 84 -17.84 18.11 10.81
N VAL A 85 -18.46 18.23 9.63
CA VAL A 85 -19.93 18.13 9.48
C VAL A 85 -20.33 17.12 8.42
N GLY A 86 -21.38 16.35 8.74
CA GLY A 86 -22.14 15.52 7.80
C GLY A 86 -21.46 14.21 7.41
N VAL A 87 -21.97 13.61 6.34
CA VAL A 87 -21.62 12.23 5.91
C VAL A 87 -20.11 12.05 5.68
N TRP A 88 -19.50 13.07 5.09
CA TRP A 88 -18.09 13.09 4.70
C TRP A 88 -17.18 13.77 5.74
N GLN A 89 -17.75 14.24 6.87
CA GLN A 89 -17.05 14.97 7.92
C GLN A 89 -16.13 16.07 7.38
N PHE A 90 -16.68 16.96 6.55
CA PHE A 90 -15.88 18.06 6.02
C PHE A 90 -15.61 19.12 7.09
N MET A 91 -14.35 19.50 7.22
CA MET A 91 -13.94 20.74 7.87
C MET A 91 -14.30 21.94 6.98
N THR A 92 -14.60 23.10 7.58
CA THR A 92 -14.96 24.33 6.84
C THR A 92 -13.87 24.73 5.83
N SER A 93 -12.60 24.65 6.21
CA SER A 93 -11.46 24.97 5.32
C SER A 93 -11.41 24.07 4.09
N HIS A 94 -11.59 22.75 4.28
CA HIS A 94 -11.62 21.78 3.19
C HIS A 94 -12.84 22.00 2.29
N ALA A 95 -14.02 22.23 2.87
CA ALA A 95 -15.24 22.51 2.11
C ALA A 95 -15.07 23.76 1.22
N ASN A 96 -14.52 24.84 1.76
CA ASN A 96 -14.28 26.09 1.05
C ASN A 96 -13.33 25.94 -0.14
N GLN A 97 -12.29 25.10 -0.03
CA GLN A 97 -11.35 24.82 -1.12
C GLN A 97 -12.05 24.29 -2.37
N TYR A 98 -13.18 23.60 -2.21
CA TYR A 98 -13.98 23.03 -3.30
C TYR A 98 -15.28 23.78 -3.57
N GLY A 99 -15.43 25.01 -3.04
CA GLY A 99 -16.62 25.83 -3.22
C GLY A 99 -17.87 25.30 -2.50
N LEU A 100 -17.70 24.40 -1.52
CA LEU A 100 -18.78 23.93 -0.67
C LEU A 100 -18.96 24.89 0.50
N SER A 101 -20.06 25.63 0.50
CA SER A 101 -20.36 26.56 1.59
C SER A 101 -20.66 25.79 2.89
N GLU A 102 -20.39 26.45 4.01
CA GLU A 102 -20.48 25.85 5.35
C GLU A 102 -21.82 25.18 5.65
N GLN A 103 -22.93 25.83 5.30
CA GLN A 103 -24.30 25.35 5.49
C GLN A 103 -24.69 24.17 4.60
N ASN A 104 -23.87 23.84 3.59
CA ASN A 104 -24.12 22.75 2.66
C ASN A 104 -23.30 21.49 2.99
N ARG A 105 -22.50 21.48 4.06
CA ARG A 105 -21.66 20.33 4.43
C ARG A 105 -22.46 19.07 4.82
N ASN A 106 -23.68 19.23 5.33
CA ASN A 106 -24.62 18.15 5.65
C ASN A 106 -25.56 17.76 4.49
N ASP A 107 -25.54 18.51 3.38
CA ASP A 107 -26.29 18.19 2.17
C ASP A 107 -25.59 17.01 1.48
N LEU A 108 -26.26 15.86 1.42
CA LEU A 108 -25.69 14.62 0.88
C LEU A 108 -25.23 14.78 -0.58
N TYR A 109 -26.01 15.47 -1.41
CA TYR A 109 -25.72 15.62 -2.84
C TYR A 109 -24.52 16.53 -3.06
N LYS A 110 -24.52 17.70 -2.40
CA LYS A 110 -23.44 18.70 -2.55
C LYS A 110 -22.13 18.20 -1.93
N SER A 111 -22.19 17.65 -0.73
CA SER A 111 -21.00 17.09 -0.06
C SER A 111 -20.42 15.90 -0.83
N THR A 112 -21.24 14.97 -1.33
CA THR A 112 -20.74 13.83 -2.10
C THR A 112 -20.08 14.24 -3.41
N LYS A 113 -20.64 15.24 -4.12
CA LYS A 113 -20.00 15.81 -5.31
C LYS A 113 -18.60 16.34 -5.00
N VAL A 114 -18.46 17.03 -3.87
CA VAL A 114 -17.17 17.58 -3.40
C VAL A 114 -16.21 16.48 -2.98
N ALA A 115 -16.68 15.48 -2.24
CA ALA A 115 -15.88 14.32 -1.82
C ALA A 115 -15.29 13.58 -3.02
N VAL A 116 -16.12 13.29 -4.02
CA VAL A 116 -15.69 12.64 -5.27
C VAL A 116 -14.58 13.43 -5.97
N VAL A 117 -14.72 14.76 -6.09
CA VAL A 117 -13.69 15.61 -6.70
C VAL A 117 -12.41 15.64 -5.86
N SER A 118 -12.56 15.81 -4.55
CA SER A 118 -11.44 15.83 -3.60
C SER A 118 -10.64 14.52 -3.62
N LEU A 119 -11.31 13.38 -3.55
CA LEU A 119 -10.70 12.05 -3.62
C LEU A 119 -10.01 11.80 -4.96
N SER A 120 -10.60 12.25 -6.07
CA SER A 120 -9.96 12.17 -7.39
C SER A 120 -8.66 12.99 -7.44
N ASN A 121 -8.66 14.20 -6.89
CA ASN A 121 -7.47 15.05 -6.84
C ASN A 121 -6.37 14.48 -5.94
N LEU A 122 -6.75 13.99 -4.76
CA LEU A 122 -5.82 13.30 -3.87
C LEU A 122 -5.21 12.07 -4.55
N TYR A 123 -6.02 11.27 -5.26
CA TYR A 123 -5.52 10.10 -5.96
C TYR A 123 -4.58 10.46 -7.11
N LYS A 124 -4.86 11.51 -7.89
CA LYS A 124 -3.92 12.01 -8.92
C LYS A 124 -2.57 12.40 -8.32
N LYS A 125 -2.56 12.93 -7.09
CA LYS A 125 -1.33 13.35 -6.40
C LYS A 125 -0.54 12.19 -5.82
N TYR A 126 -1.21 11.28 -5.12
CA TYR A 126 -0.53 10.24 -4.33
C TYR A 126 -0.49 8.87 -5.01
N ASN A 127 -1.34 8.67 -6.03
CA ASN A 127 -1.44 7.46 -6.83
C ASN A 127 -1.66 6.17 -6.03
N ASN A 128 -2.19 6.26 -4.80
CA ASN A 128 -2.61 5.11 -4.00
C ASN A 128 -3.65 5.46 -2.95
N TRP A 129 -4.61 4.56 -2.74
CA TRP A 129 -5.72 4.82 -1.83
C TRP A 129 -5.31 4.92 -0.36
N VAL A 130 -4.26 4.23 0.07
CA VAL A 130 -3.81 4.25 1.48
C VAL A 130 -3.33 5.65 1.87
N THR A 131 -2.53 6.28 1.02
CA THR A 131 -2.05 7.65 1.23
C THR A 131 -3.17 8.67 1.04
N VAL A 132 -4.09 8.44 0.09
CA VAL A 132 -5.29 9.28 -0.08
C VAL A 132 -6.13 9.32 1.19
N VAL A 133 -6.37 8.16 1.83
CA VAL A 133 -7.12 8.08 3.09
C VAL A 133 -6.40 8.83 4.21
N ALA A 134 -5.08 8.70 4.31
CA ALA A 134 -4.30 9.47 5.29
C ALA A 134 -4.42 10.98 5.04
N ALA A 135 -4.26 11.43 3.78
CA ALA A 135 -4.35 12.82 3.38
C ALA A 135 -5.77 13.40 3.55
N TYR A 136 -6.80 12.58 3.38
CA TYR A 136 -8.20 12.99 3.61
C TYR A 136 -8.42 13.37 5.08
N ASN A 137 -7.89 12.57 6.01
CA ASN A 137 -8.05 12.81 7.45
C ASN A 137 -7.16 13.96 7.97
N CYS A 138 -5.85 13.95 7.70
CA CYS A 138 -4.94 14.95 8.28
C CYS A 138 -4.56 16.10 7.35
N GLY A 139 -5.01 16.08 6.11
CA GLY A 139 -4.65 17.06 5.09
C GLY A 139 -3.29 16.80 4.44
N GLU A 140 -3.16 17.27 3.20
CA GLU A 140 -1.99 17.06 2.35
C GLU A 140 -0.69 17.64 2.94
N GLY A 141 -0.78 18.74 3.70
CA GLY A 141 0.36 19.38 4.34
C GLY A 141 1.00 18.52 5.43
N ASN A 142 0.19 17.79 6.22
CA ASN A 142 0.69 16.88 7.24
C ASN A 142 1.31 15.63 6.61
N VAL A 143 0.70 15.10 5.54
CA VAL A 143 1.32 14.03 4.75
C VAL A 143 2.65 14.47 4.15
N ALA A 144 2.74 15.68 3.60
CA ALA A 144 3.99 16.21 3.04
C ALA A 144 5.09 16.33 4.12
N LYS A 145 4.77 16.87 5.30
CA LYS A 145 5.70 16.93 6.45
C LYS A 145 6.17 15.54 6.88
N ALA A 146 5.26 14.57 6.96
CA ALA A 146 5.60 13.21 7.31
C ALA A 146 6.51 12.55 6.27
N MET A 147 6.21 12.71 4.97
CA MET A 147 7.06 12.23 3.88
C MET A 147 8.46 12.84 3.93
N GLN A 148 8.56 14.15 4.18
CA GLN A 148 9.83 14.85 4.34
C GLN A 148 10.64 14.32 5.52
N ALA A 149 10.01 14.17 6.70
CA ALA A 149 10.65 13.63 7.89
C ALA A 149 11.13 12.18 7.70
N ALA A 150 10.42 11.41 6.88
CA ALA A 150 10.74 10.04 6.57
C ALA A 150 11.74 9.86 5.42
N ASN A 151 12.02 10.94 4.68
CA ASN A 151 12.69 10.89 3.38
C ASN A 151 12.10 9.83 2.45
N SER A 152 10.77 9.69 2.43
CA SER A 152 10.07 8.66 1.67
C SER A 152 8.61 9.02 1.42
N THR A 153 8.12 8.63 0.25
CA THR A 153 6.71 8.75 -0.14
C THR A 153 5.91 7.46 0.12
N GLN A 154 6.56 6.41 0.66
CA GLN A 154 5.91 5.14 0.92
C GLN A 154 5.22 5.20 2.29
N TYR A 155 3.89 4.99 2.32
CA TYR A 155 3.07 5.14 3.53
C TYR A 155 3.64 4.40 4.74
N HIS A 156 4.05 3.15 4.59
CA HIS A 156 4.62 2.36 5.68
C HIS A 156 5.91 2.91 6.29
N ILE A 157 6.62 3.79 5.57
CA ILE A 157 7.83 4.45 6.06
C ILE A 157 7.47 5.78 6.74
N PHE A 158 6.61 6.59 6.11
CA PHE A 158 6.26 7.91 6.65
C PHE A 158 5.15 7.91 7.70
N SER A 159 4.39 6.83 7.82
CA SER A 159 3.26 6.73 8.75
C SER A 159 3.66 6.95 10.21
N LYS A 160 4.90 6.62 10.58
CA LYS A 160 5.44 6.86 11.94
C LYS A 160 5.54 8.35 12.32
N TYR A 161 5.45 9.25 11.34
CA TYR A 161 5.43 10.71 11.55
C TYR A 161 4.03 11.32 11.37
N LEU A 162 3.01 10.50 11.14
CA LEU A 162 1.62 10.96 11.10
C LEU A 162 1.04 11.03 12.51
N PRO A 163 0.01 11.88 12.74
CA PRO A 163 -0.79 11.81 13.95
C PRO A 163 -1.36 10.41 14.18
N GLU A 164 -1.42 9.98 15.44
CA GLU A 164 -1.97 8.66 15.80
C GLU A 164 -3.42 8.50 15.31
N GLU A 165 -4.22 9.57 15.38
CA GLU A 165 -5.58 9.61 14.85
C GLU A 165 -5.62 9.18 13.38
N THR A 166 -4.69 9.67 12.56
CA THR A 166 -4.62 9.36 11.12
C THR A 166 -4.19 7.94 10.86
N ILE A 167 -3.22 7.43 11.62
CA ILE A 167 -2.81 6.02 11.53
C ILE A 167 -4.00 5.12 11.85
N ASN A 168 -4.75 5.45 12.91
CA ASN A 168 -5.94 4.72 13.31
C ASN A 168 -7.08 4.89 12.31
N HIS A 169 -7.21 6.04 11.67
CA HIS A 169 -8.17 6.30 10.59
C HIS A 169 -7.92 5.37 9.39
N VAL A 170 -6.66 5.24 8.94
CA VAL A 170 -6.28 4.28 7.88
C VAL A 170 -6.57 2.84 8.30
N LYS A 171 -6.29 2.44 9.55
CA LYS A 171 -6.63 1.09 10.04
C LYS A 171 -8.14 0.82 10.00
N LYS A 172 -8.96 1.76 10.48
CA LYS A 172 -10.43 1.66 10.42
C LYS A 172 -10.91 1.48 8.98
N TYR A 173 -10.32 2.23 8.04
CA TYR A 173 -10.62 2.10 6.62
C TYR A 173 -10.30 0.71 6.06
N LEU A 174 -9.13 0.14 6.40
CA LEU A 174 -8.75 -1.21 5.98
C LEU A 174 -9.67 -2.28 6.60
N ASN A 175 -10.09 -2.12 7.86
CA ASN A 175 -11.04 -3.02 8.51
C ASN A 175 -12.41 -2.99 7.83
N ALA A 176 -12.89 -1.78 7.47
CA ALA A 176 -14.11 -1.64 6.69
C ALA A 176 -13.98 -2.33 5.32
N CYS A 177 -12.87 -2.12 4.61
CA CYS A 177 -12.60 -2.79 3.32
C CYS A 177 -12.49 -4.31 3.46
N TYR A 178 -12.00 -4.83 4.58
CA TYR A 178 -12.02 -6.26 4.87
C TYR A 178 -13.45 -6.76 5.03
N ALA A 179 -14.25 -6.09 5.86
CA ALA A 179 -15.65 -6.46 6.10
C ALA A 179 -16.50 -6.46 4.82
N THR A 180 -16.15 -5.60 3.87
CA THR A 180 -16.86 -5.44 2.59
C THR A 180 -16.21 -6.17 1.41
N GLY A 181 -15.10 -6.88 1.64
CA GLY A 181 -14.46 -7.73 0.63
C GLY A 181 -13.61 -6.99 -0.41
N GLU A 182 -13.21 -5.74 -0.17
CA GLU A 182 -12.37 -4.95 -1.09
C GLU A 182 -10.92 -4.74 -0.61
N LEU A 183 -10.55 -5.25 0.57
CA LEU A 183 -9.20 -5.07 1.14
C LEU A 183 -8.09 -5.41 0.14
N GLN A 184 -8.19 -6.56 -0.55
CA GLN A 184 -7.17 -7.00 -1.49
C GLN A 184 -6.97 -6.01 -2.65
N SER A 185 -8.04 -5.36 -3.12
CA SER A 185 -7.96 -4.34 -4.17
C SER A 185 -7.20 -3.10 -3.69
N VAL A 186 -7.46 -2.64 -2.46
CA VAL A 186 -6.76 -1.52 -1.83
C VAL A 186 -5.27 -1.82 -1.65
N LEU A 187 -4.94 -3.02 -1.15
CA LEU A 187 -3.55 -3.44 -0.95
C LEU A 187 -2.82 -3.60 -2.29
N SER A 188 -3.48 -4.18 -3.30
CA SER A 188 -2.91 -4.30 -4.65
C SER A 188 -2.60 -2.93 -5.23
N ASN A 189 -3.51 -1.96 -5.10
CA ASN A 189 -3.31 -0.59 -5.58
C ASN A 189 -2.10 0.09 -4.91
N TYR A 190 -1.96 -0.03 -3.59
CA TYR A 190 -0.82 0.50 -2.86
C TYR A 190 0.50 -0.18 -3.26
N ASN A 191 0.50 -1.50 -3.40
CA ASN A 191 1.70 -2.21 -3.83
C ASN A 191 2.13 -1.79 -5.24
N SER A 192 1.19 -1.64 -6.17
CA SER A 192 1.48 -1.15 -7.52
C SER A 192 2.02 0.28 -7.56
N SER A 193 1.55 1.18 -6.69
CA SER A 193 2.06 2.55 -6.64
C SER A 193 3.49 2.60 -6.11
N ARG A 194 3.81 1.74 -5.13
CA ARG A 194 5.13 1.63 -4.52
C ARG A 194 6.17 1.20 -5.54
N MET A 195 5.78 0.27 -6.42
CA MET A 195 6.56 -0.13 -7.57
C MET A 195 6.83 1.08 -8.48
N ASN A 196 5.78 1.77 -8.95
CA ASN A 196 5.94 2.94 -9.82
C ASN A 196 6.88 4.02 -9.25
N THR A 197 6.78 4.37 -7.96
CA THR A 197 7.63 5.44 -7.41
C THR A 197 9.10 5.04 -7.36
N VAL A 198 9.44 3.80 -7.01
CA VAL A 198 10.83 3.32 -7.02
C VAL A 198 11.43 3.41 -8.44
N PHE A 199 10.63 3.13 -9.47
CA PHE A 199 11.08 3.23 -10.88
C PHE A 199 11.24 4.67 -11.41
N PHE A 200 10.57 5.67 -10.84
CA PHE A 200 10.60 7.06 -11.34
C PHE A 200 11.43 8.03 -10.49
N THR A 201 11.62 7.80 -9.17
CA THR A 201 12.35 8.76 -8.31
C THR A 201 13.88 8.67 -8.37
N GLU A 202 14.45 7.68 -9.07
CA GLU A 202 15.87 7.69 -9.47
C GLU A 202 16.08 8.23 -10.90
N GLY A 203 15.07 8.92 -11.45
CA GLY A 203 15.10 9.57 -12.76
C GLY A 203 15.06 11.10 -12.70
N GLY A 204 16.07 11.72 -12.07
CA GLY A 204 16.36 13.17 -12.18
C GLY A 204 16.30 13.90 -10.83
N THR A 205 17.37 14.46 -10.27
CA THR A 205 18.59 15.04 -10.86
C THR A 205 19.84 14.61 -10.09
N GLY A 206 20.80 13.96 -10.76
CA GLY A 206 22.10 13.65 -10.17
C GLY A 206 22.83 12.55 -10.92
N SER A 207 23.66 12.94 -11.88
CA SER A 207 24.55 12.03 -12.61
C SER A 207 25.61 11.43 -11.67
N ARG A 208 25.68 10.09 -11.52
CA ARG A 208 26.86 9.22 -11.82
C ARG A 208 26.85 7.84 -11.13
N LYS A 209 27.04 6.82 -11.98
CA LYS A 209 27.65 5.48 -11.80
C LYS A 209 26.83 4.36 -11.13
N ASN A 210 26.38 3.46 -12.00
CA ASN A 210 25.91 2.10 -11.75
C ASN A 210 26.84 1.31 -10.82
N ASP A 211 26.27 0.90 -9.70
CA ASP A 211 26.61 -0.35 -9.02
C ASP A 211 25.26 -1.02 -8.76
N GLU A 212 24.92 -2.04 -9.55
CA GLU A 212 23.60 -2.70 -9.50
C GLU A 212 23.51 -3.49 -8.20
N SER A 213 23.03 -2.85 -7.13
CA SER A 213 22.77 -3.51 -5.85
C SER A 213 21.83 -4.70 -6.08
N LEU A 214 22.25 -5.89 -5.64
CA LEU A 214 21.51 -7.13 -5.78
C LEU A 214 20.78 -7.48 -4.48
N SER A 215 19.53 -7.91 -4.60
CA SER A 215 18.74 -8.52 -3.52
C SER A 215 18.71 -10.03 -3.72
N GLU A 216 18.76 -10.78 -2.63
CA GLU A 216 18.73 -12.24 -2.63
C GLU A 216 17.35 -12.81 -2.25
N THR A 217 16.98 -13.95 -2.82
CA THR A 217 15.87 -14.81 -2.39
C THR A 217 16.19 -16.26 -2.77
N GLU A 218 15.51 -17.25 -2.20
CA GLU A 218 15.68 -18.65 -2.64
C GLU A 218 14.69 -19.02 -3.74
N ILE A 219 15.16 -19.78 -4.73
CA ILE A 219 14.33 -20.44 -5.74
C ILE A 219 14.69 -21.94 -5.82
N ASN A 220 13.75 -22.76 -6.25
CA ASN A 220 13.97 -24.19 -6.48
C ASN A 220 14.01 -24.53 -7.98
N ALA A 221 14.38 -25.76 -8.32
CA ALA A 221 14.48 -26.26 -9.69
C ALA A 221 13.17 -26.23 -10.50
N GLY A 222 12.03 -25.93 -9.86
CA GLY A 222 10.75 -25.70 -10.55
C GLY A 222 10.68 -24.36 -11.30
N PHE A 223 11.58 -23.42 -11.02
CA PHE A 223 11.65 -22.14 -11.71
C PHE A 223 12.44 -22.24 -13.03
N ASN A 224 11.92 -21.61 -14.08
CA ASN A 224 12.60 -21.50 -15.36
C ASN A 224 13.08 -20.06 -15.59
N LEU A 225 14.38 -19.86 -15.77
CA LEU A 225 15.01 -18.54 -15.87
C LEU A 225 14.50 -17.72 -17.06
N THR A 226 14.18 -18.36 -18.19
CA THR A 226 13.60 -17.69 -19.37
C THR A 226 12.19 -17.18 -19.09
N ILE A 227 11.39 -17.92 -18.32
CA ILE A 227 10.05 -17.49 -17.91
C ILE A 227 10.13 -16.37 -16.87
N ILE A 228 11.12 -16.42 -15.97
CA ILE A 228 11.41 -15.28 -15.08
C ILE A 228 11.73 -14.04 -15.92
N ALA A 229 12.63 -14.17 -16.90
CA ALA A 229 13.03 -13.09 -17.79
C ALA A 229 11.84 -12.49 -18.55
N ASP A 230 10.95 -13.33 -19.09
CA ASP A 230 9.75 -12.92 -19.81
C ASP A 230 8.74 -12.19 -18.89
N GLU A 231 8.46 -12.73 -17.70
CA GLU A 231 7.53 -12.09 -16.74
C GLU A 231 8.07 -10.77 -16.18
N LEU A 232 9.39 -10.62 -16.10
CA LEU A 232 10.07 -9.38 -15.69
C LEU A 232 10.39 -8.45 -16.88
N LYS A 233 10.16 -8.89 -18.12
CA LYS A 233 10.49 -8.15 -19.36
C LYS A 233 11.96 -7.73 -19.45
N ILE A 234 12.85 -8.63 -19.05
CA ILE A 234 14.31 -8.45 -19.15
C ILE A 234 14.93 -9.57 -19.97
N ASN A 235 16.17 -9.39 -20.42
CA ASN A 235 16.92 -10.46 -21.08
C ASN A 235 17.41 -11.48 -20.02
N VAL A 236 17.24 -12.77 -20.29
CA VAL A 236 17.75 -13.88 -19.46
C VAL A 236 19.27 -13.80 -19.26
N ASP A 237 20.03 -13.28 -20.23
CA ASP A 237 21.48 -13.10 -20.10
C ASP A 237 21.86 -12.19 -18.94
N LYS A 238 21.01 -11.19 -18.62
CA LYS A 238 21.22 -10.34 -17.45
C LYS A 238 21.00 -11.10 -16.15
N ILE A 239 19.98 -11.96 -16.11
CA ILE A 239 19.72 -12.82 -14.96
C ILE A 239 20.92 -13.74 -14.71
N LEU A 240 21.45 -14.37 -15.76
CA LEU A 240 22.63 -15.24 -15.66
C LEU A 240 23.88 -14.47 -15.22
N ALA A 241 24.05 -13.22 -15.67
CA ALA A 241 25.17 -12.37 -15.23
C ALA A 241 25.14 -12.07 -13.73
N TRP A 242 23.95 -11.87 -13.14
CA TRP A 242 23.80 -11.68 -11.69
C TRP A 242 23.84 -12.98 -10.89
N ASN A 243 23.64 -14.12 -11.54
CA ASN A 243 23.53 -15.44 -10.92
C ASN A 243 24.50 -16.44 -11.57
N PRO A 244 25.81 -16.21 -11.47
CA PRO A 244 26.78 -17.10 -12.11
C PRO A 244 26.70 -18.51 -11.53
N GLY A 245 26.45 -19.50 -12.40
CA GLY A 245 26.42 -20.92 -12.02
C GLY A 245 25.08 -21.43 -11.47
N ILE A 246 24.04 -20.60 -11.43
CA ILE A 246 22.73 -20.96 -10.87
C ILE A 246 22.08 -22.18 -11.53
N GLU A 247 22.29 -22.38 -12.83
CA GLU A 247 21.74 -23.54 -13.55
C GLU A 247 22.29 -24.85 -12.96
N ASN A 248 23.60 -24.92 -12.75
CA ASN A 248 24.25 -26.09 -12.15
C ASN A 248 23.78 -26.28 -10.69
N GLU A 249 23.62 -25.20 -9.92
CA GLU A 249 23.15 -25.30 -8.54
C GLU A 249 21.72 -25.84 -8.45
N LEU A 250 20.83 -25.39 -9.34
CA LEU A 250 19.46 -25.88 -9.41
C LEU A 250 19.40 -27.34 -9.87
N GLU A 251 20.26 -27.76 -10.79
CA GLU A 251 20.34 -29.15 -11.24
C GLU A 251 20.91 -30.10 -10.18
N GLU A 252 21.98 -29.70 -9.48
CA GLU A 252 22.66 -30.57 -8.51
C GLU A 252 21.99 -30.60 -7.13
N LYS A 253 21.51 -29.44 -6.65
CA LYS A 253 20.99 -29.29 -5.27
C LYS A 253 19.46 -29.17 -5.22
N GLY A 254 18.81 -28.87 -6.35
CA GLY A 254 17.37 -28.64 -6.41
C GLY A 254 16.91 -27.25 -5.92
N GLU A 255 17.82 -26.45 -5.36
CA GLU A 255 17.59 -25.08 -4.87
C GLU A 255 18.86 -24.24 -4.98
N SER A 256 18.69 -22.93 -5.08
CA SER A 256 19.79 -21.97 -5.17
C SER A 256 19.36 -20.58 -4.70
N SER A 257 20.35 -19.81 -4.22
CA SER A 257 20.23 -18.37 -3.99
C SER A 257 20.06 -17.66 -5.33
N PHE A 258 19.02 -16.85 -5.42
CA PHE A 258 18.64 -16.09 -6.59
C PHE A 258 18.75 -14.59 -6.32
N TYR A 259 19.58 -13.94 -7.12
CA TYR A 259 19.92 -12.55 -7.06
C TYR A 259 19.26 -11.81 -8.21
N LEU A 260 18.53 -10.75 -7.89
CA LEU A 260 18.09 -9.78 -8.88
C LEU A 260 18.44 -8.39 -8.38
N PRO A 261 18.66 -7.41 -9.27
CA PRO A 261 18.66 -6.01 -8.92
C PRO A 261 17.46 -5.67 -8.03
N VAL A 262 17.70 -4.80 -7.06
CA VAL A 262 16.68 -4.42 -6.06
C VAL A 262 15.37 -3.91 -6.71
N ASP A 263 15.43 -3.35 -7.92
CA ASP A 263 14.28 -2.88 -8.71
C ASP A 263 13.46 -4.02 -9.35
N LEU A 264 14.06 -5.18 -9.63
CA LEU A 264 13.40 -6.33 -10.27
C LEU A 264 12.88 -7.37 -9.26
N MET A 265 13.52 -7.47 -8.09
CA MET A 265 13.18 -8.47 -7.08
C MET A 265 11.70 -8.40 -6.62
N PRO A 266 11.08 -7.23 -6.36
CA PRO A 266 9.69 -7.20 -5.90
C PRO A 266 8.67 -7.67 -6.95
N ASP A 267 8.92 -7.40 -8.24
CA ASP A 267 8.07 -7.91 -9.32
C ASP A 267 8.19 -9.43 -9.42
N PHE A 268 9.40 -9.96 -9.24
CA PHE A 268 9.62 -11.40 -9.14
C PHE A 268 8.85 -11.98 -7.96
N LEU A 269 8.96 -11.40 -6.76
CA LEU A 269 8.27 -11.89 -5.56
C LEU A 269 6.74 -11.83 -5.68
N LEU A 270 6.19 -10.75 -6.23
CA LEU A 270 4.75 -10.58 -6.46
C LEU A 270 4.21 -11.62 -7.44
N ARG A 271 5.01 -11.97 -8.45
CA ARG A 271 4.66 -12.93 -9.50
C ARG A 271 5.20 -14.33 -9.23
N LYS A 272 5.87 -14.57 -8.10
CA LYS A 272 6.65 -15.80 -7.81
C LYS A 272 5.82 -17.07 -8.03
N ASN A 273 4.58 -17.09 -7.51
CA ASN A 273 3.66 -18.21 -7.70
C ASN A 273 3.18 -18.37 -9.15
N LYS A 274 2.91 -17.25 -9.85
CA LYS A 274 2.51 -17.27 -11.27
C LYS A 274 3.65 -17.80 -12.14
N ILE A 275 4.86 -17.28 -11.92
CA ILE A 275 6.10 -17.69 -12.59
C ILE A 275 6.30 -19.18 -12.37
N LEU A 276 6.34 -19.66 -11.12
CA LEU A 276 6.54 -21.08 -10.80
C LEU A 276 5.50 -21.98 -11.48
N THR A 277 4.23 -21.60 -11.40
CA THR A 277 3.13 -22.36 -12.05
C THR A 277 3.34 -22.46 -13.56
N ARG A 278 3.77 -21.35 -14.19
CA ARG A 278 4.04 -21.29 -15.62
C ARG A 278 5.30 -22.09 -15.99
N SER A 279 6.36 -22.00 -15.20
CA SER A 279 7.60 -22.76 -15.35
C SER A 279 7.36 -24.26 -15.34
N ILE A 280 6.57 -24.77 -14.39
CA ILE A 280 6.22 -26.20 -14.34
C ILE A 280 5.36 -26.62 -15.55
N LYS A 281 4.41 -25.78 -15.96
CA LYS A 281 3.49 -26.11 -17.06
C LYS A 281 4.19 -26.14 -18.42
N GLU A 282 5.11 -25.23 -18.65
CA GLU A 282 5.86 -25.12 -19.91
C GLU A 282 7.03 -26.12 -19.96
N GLY A 283 7.70 -26.38 -18.83
CA GLY A 283 8.74 -27.42 -18.74
C GLY A 283 8.23 -28.83 -19.07
N ARG A 284 6.97 -29.14 -18.74
CA ARG A 284 6.33 -30.42 -19.11
C ARG A 284 6.00 -30.58 -20.60
N LYS A 285 6.09 -29.53 -21.41
CA LYS A 285 5.82 -29.57 -22.85
C LYS A 285 7.10 -29.71 -23.69
N ALA A 286 8.27 -29.52 -23.08
CA ALA A 286 9.57 -29.59 -23.74
C ALA A 286 10.26 -30.97 -23.61
N ASN A 287 9.66 -31.87 -22.81
CA ASN A 287 9.98 -33.30 -22.70
C ASN A 287 8.88 -34.13 -23.35
#